data_AF-A0AAF0KST3-F1
#
_entry.id   AF-A0AAF0KST3-F1
#
_cell.length_a   1.000
_cell.length_b   1.000
_cell.length_c   1.000
_cell.angle_alpha   90.00
_cell.angle_beta   90.00
_cell.angle_gamma   90.00
#
_symmetry.space_group_name_H-M   'P 1'
#
loop_
_entity.id
_entity.type
_entity.pdbx_description
1 polymer ?
#
loop_
_entity_poly.entity_id
_entity_poly.type
_entity_poly.pdbx_seq_one_letter_code
_entity_poly.pdbx_strand_id
1 'polypeptide(L)' 'MNQRKADRNQRYYAVAEAAALAERCEKFDQAGKLWLRAMKLAVRPMNAQWAEHRSQCCMSALRNGWSYIRD' A
#
# COMPACT_ATOMS: atom_id res chain seq x y z
N MET A 1 -27.08 -4.36 0.73
CA MET A 1 -25.62 -4.11 0.65
C MET A 1 -24.90 -5.23 1.40
N ASN A 2 -23.89 -5.88 0.82
CA ASN A 2 -23.33 -7.11 1.37
C ASN A 2 -22.28 -6.79 2.47
N GLN A 3 -22.62 -6.96 3.76
CA GLN A 3 -21.83 -6.53 4.93
C GLN A 3 -20.35 -6.94 4.86
N ARG A 4 -20.06 -8.14 4.31
CA ARG A 4 -18.70 -8.67 4.15
C ARG A 4 -17.83 -7.86 3.18
N LYS A 5 -18.44 -7.27 2.14
CA LYS A 5 -17.71 -6.40 1.19
C LYS A 5 -17.37 -5.07 1.83
N ALA A 6 -18.23 -4.55 2.71
CA ALA A 6 -18.00 -3.31 3.44
C ALA A 6 -16.84 -3.45 4.45
N ASP A 7 -16.85 -4.50 5.28
CA ASP A 7 -15.76 -4.79 6.23
C ASP A 7 -14.41 -4.98 5.52
N ARG A 8 -14.40 -5.74 4.42
CA ARG A 8 -13.16 -5.94 3.64
C ARG A 8 -12.63 -4.64 3.02
N ASN A 9 -13.52 -3.77 2.54
CA ASN A 9 -13.14 -2.47 1.99
C ASN A 9 -12.63 -1.51 3.08
N GLN A 10 -13.21 -1.55 4.29
CA GLN A 10 -12.73 -0.77 5.43
C GLN A 10 -11.34 -1.22 5.86
N ARG A 11 -11.08 -2.54 5.89
CA ARG A 11 -9.74 -3.09 6.14
C ARG A 11 -8.75 -2.70 5.05
N TYR A 12 -9.17 -2.66 3.79
CA TYR A 12 -8.34 -2.15 2.69
C TYR A 12 -7.87 -0.72 2.99
N TYR A 13 -8.78 0.20 3.32
CA TYR A 13 -8.43 1.59 3.59
C TYR A 13 -7.52 1.75 4.82
N ALA A 14 -7.81 1.04 5.91
CA ALA A 14 -6.97 1.08 7.10
C ALA A 14 -5.52 0.59 6.82
N VAL A 15 -5.37 -0.49 6.05
CA VAL A 15 -4.04 -1.00 5.67
C VAL A 15 -3.35 -0.08 4.66
N ALA A 16 -4.09 0.49 3.72
CA ALA A 16 -3.56 1.46 2.74
C ALA A 16 -3.08 2.75 3.41
N GLU A 17 -3.79 3.25 4.42
CA GLU A 17 -3.37 4.41 5.20
C GLU A 17 -2.08 4.13 5.99
N ALA A 18 -2.00 2.97 6.64
CA ALA A 18 -0.78 2.54 7.32
C ALA A 18 0.41 2.37 6.34
N ALA A 19 0.15 1.86 5.14
CA ALA A 19 1.17 1.75 4.09
C ALA A 19 1.68 3.13 3.66
N ALA A 20 0.77 4.07 3.38
CA ALA A 20 1.12 5.44 3.01
C ALA A 20 1.89 6.17 4.12
N LEU A 21 1.55 5.95 5.39
CA LEU A 21 2.32 6.48 6.52
C LEU A 21 3.75 5.90 6.53
N ALA A 22 3.91 4.60 6.33
CA ALA A 22 5.22 3.96 6.26
C ALA A 22 6.07 4.49 5.09
N GLU A 23 5.45 4.76 3.93
CA GLU A 23 6.14 5.41 2.80
C GLU A 23 6.65 6.80 3.17
N ARG A 24 5.81 7.61 3.84
CA ARG A 24 6.19 8.97 4.27
C ARG A 24 7.31 8.96 5.32
N CYS A 25 7.42 7.88 6.09
CA CYS A 25 8.50 7.67 7.04
C CYS A 25 9.71 6.93 6.44
N GLU A 26 9.76 6.76 5.11
CA GLU A 26 10.86 6.09 4.38
C GLU A 26 11.07 4.62 4.78
N LYS A 27 10.07 4.01 5.43
CA LYS A 27 10.07 2.60 5.82
C LYS A 27 9.61 1.74 4.64
N PHE A 28 10.33 1.79 3.53
CA PHE A 28 9.90 1.21 2.25
C PHE A 28 9.70 -0.31 2.30
N ASP A 29 10.48 -1.06 3.07
CA ASP A 29 10.25 -2.50 3.29
C ASP A 29 8.88 -2.77 3.93
N GLN A 30 8.55 -2.03 5.00
CA GLN A 30 7.28 -2.16 5.70
C GLN A 30 6.11 -1.68 4.81
N ALA A 31 6.30 -0.56 4.11
CA ALA A 31 5.32 0.00 3.20
C ALA A 31 4.95 -0.98 2.08
N GLY A 32 5.95 -1.61 1.44
CA GLY A 32 5.71 -2.59 0.38
C GLY A 32 4.88 -3.77 0.86
N LYS A 33 5.20 -4.32 2.04
CA LYS A 33 4.43 -5.41 2.66
C LYS A 33 2.98 -5.01 2.95
N LEU A 34 2.76 -3.80 3.45
CA LEU A 34 1.42 -3.29 3.73
C LEU A 34 0.63 -3.06 2.43
N TRP A 35 1.26 -2.55 1.38
CA TRP A 35 0.62 -2.38 0.07
C TRP A 35 0.20 -3.70 -0.57
N LEU A 36 1.03 -4.75 -0.51
CA LEU A 36 0.62 -6.10 -0.94
C LEU A 36 -0.56 -6.64 -0.13
N ARG A 37 -0.63 -6.32 1.16
CA ARG A 37 -1.77 -6.70 2.00
C ARG A 37 -3.02 -5.91 1.61
N ALA A 38 -2.91 -4.61 1.31
CA ALA A 38 -4.00 -3.79 0.81
C ALA A 38 -4.51 -4.33 -0.54
N MET A 39 -3.63 -4.69 -1.48
CA MET A 39 -4.00 -5.30 -2.77
C MET A 39 -4.92 -6.51 -2.59
N LYS A 40 -4.60 -7.42 -1.67
CA LYS A 40 -5.41 -8.62 -1.38
C LYS A 40 -6.78 -8.29 -0.76
N LEU A 41 -6.87 -7.18 -0.03
CA LEU A 41 -8.10 -6.72 0.62
C LEU A 41 -8.99 -5.91 -0.33
N ALA A 42 -8.42 -5.26 -1.35
CA ALA A 42 -9.16 -4.45 -2.30
C ALA A 42 -10.32 -5.24 -2.92
N VAL A 43 -11.52 -4.66 -2.87
CA VAL A 43 -12.72 -5.21 -3.52
C VAL A 43 -12.79 -4.75 -4.98
N ARG A 44 -12.29 -3.54 -5.26
CA ARG A 44 -12.26 -2.97 -6.62
C ARG A 44 -10.93 -3.34 -7.29
N PRO A 45 -10.94 -3.84 -8.54
CA PRO A 45 -9.71 -4.19 -9.28
C PRO A 45 -8.72 -3.02 -9.38
N MET A 46 -9.22 -1.81 -9.62
CA MET A 46 -8.40 -0.60 -9.71
C MET A 46 -7.63 -0.31 -8.42
N ASN A 47 -8.24 -0.54 -7.26
CA ASN A 47 -7.56 -0.38 -5.97
C ASN A 47 -6.50 -1.47 -5.75
N ALA A 48 -6.74 -2.69 -6.24
CA ALA A 48 -5.77 -3.78 -6.17
C ALA A 48 -4.54 -3.47 -7.03
N GLN A 49 -4.74 -3.05 -8.28
CA GLN A 49 -3.66 -2.65 -9.19
C GLN A 49 -2.87 -1.46 -8.66
N TRP A 50 -3.57 -0.48 -8.11
CA TRP A 50 -2.92 0.68 -7.50
C TRP A 50 -2.04 0.27 -6.30
N ALA A 51 -2.57 -0.54 -5.39
CA ALA A 51 -1.81 -1.04 -4.24
C ALA A 51 -0.63 -1.94 -4.67
N GLU A 52 -0.80 -2.80 -5.67
CA GLU A 52 0.28 -3.61 -6.24
C GLU A 52 1.41 -2.72 -6.79
N HIS A 53 1.06 -1.71 -7.60
CA HIS A 53 2.02 -0.77 -8.14
C HIS A 53 2.78 -0.02 -7.03
N ARG A 54 2.08 0.46 -5.99
CA ARG A 54 2.73 1.11 -4.84
C ARG A 54 3.70 0.18 -4.12
N SER A 55 3.36 -1.10 -3.97
CA SER A 55 4.30 -2.08 -3.44
C SER A 55 5.57 -2.19 -4.30
N GLN A 56 5.42 -2.27 -5.62
CA GLN A 56 6.56 -2.36 -6.53
C GLN A 56 7.43 -1.10 -6.47
N CYS A 57 6.82 0.08 -6.35
CA CYS A 57 7.53 1.35 -6.14
C CYS A 57 8.33 1.33 -4.82
N CYS A 58 7.73 0.92 -3.71
CA CYS A 58 8.42 0.80 -2.41
C CYS A 58 9.63 -0.14 -2.50
N MET A 59 9.45 -1.31 -3.10
CA MET A 59 10.55 -2.28 -3.25
C MET A 59 11.66 -1.74 -4.14
N SER A 60 11.31 -0.97 -5.18
CA SER A 60 12.29 -0.32 -6.05
C SER A 60 13.03 0.81 -5.32
N ALA A 61 12.33 1.63 -4.53
CA ALA A 61 12.92 2.67 -3.70
C ALA A 61 13.89 2.08 -2.66
N LEU A 62 13.50 0.97 -2.01
CA LEU A 62 14.34 0.23 -1.08
C LEU A 62 15.60 -0.32 -1.77
N ARG A 63 15.45 -0.97 -2.93
CA ARG A 63 16.56 -1.57 -3.68
C ARG A 63 17.54 -0.51 -4.20
N ASN A 64 17.02 0.59 -4.71
CA ASN A 64 17.83 1.63 -5.35
C ASN A 64 18.36 2.67 -4.35
N GLY A 65 18.02 2.55 -3.05
CA GLY A 65 18.41 3.50 -2.03
C GLY A 65 17.88 4.91 -2.29
N TRP A 66 16.65 5.03 -2.81
CA TRP A 66 16.02 6.33 -3.02
C TRP A 66 15.67 6.95 -1.67
N SER A 67 16.65 7.59 -1.03
CA SER A 67 16.39 8.63 -0.04
C SER A 67 15.82 9.81 -0.82
N TYR A 68 14.63 10.23 -0.45
CA TYR A 68 13.95 11.36 -1.10
C TYR A 68 14.94 12.54 -1.18
N ILE A 69 15.33 12.98 -2.38
CA ILE A 69 15.99 14.28 -2.52
C ILE A 69 14.92 15.28 -2.09
N ARG A 70 15.05 15.82 -0.87
CA ARG A 70 14.26 16.97 -0.44
C ARG A 70 14.76 18.14 -1.29
N ASP A 71 13.92 18.59 -2.23
CA ASP A 71 13.99 19.96 -2.74
C ASP A 71 13.85 20.97 -1.60
#